data_AF-A0AAV5UVW6-F1
#
_entry.id   AF-A0AAV5UVW6-F1
#
_cell.length_a   1.000
_cell.length_b   1.000
_cell.length_c   1.000
_cell.angle_alpha   90.00
_cell.angle_beta   90.00
_cell.angle_gamma   90.00
#
_symmetry.space_group_name_H-M   'P 1'
#
loop_
_entity.id
_entity.type
_entity.pdbx_description
1 polymer ?
#
loop_
_entity_poly.entity_id
_entity_poly.type
_entity_poly.pdbx_seq_one_letter_code
_entity_poly.pdbx_strand_id
1 'polypeptide(L)'
;MILAWLFLLLQLHLLQNVSAEHSCPSDILYDLLPYRCECEMLAANTTSDRRPALNISCDEIPLDTVIPYLENYSVQNLYLRRCSATTLDEQFPQLKELRELSLRSCGIETIHPEAFSSFSSTLEKLDLYDNKITTLPTFSQEMQALTEIGL
;
A
#
# COMPACT_ATOMS: atom_id res chain seq x y z
N MET A 1 34.12 7.27 44.08
CA MET A 1 32.72 7.14 43.61
C MET A 1 32.39 7.95 42.35
N ILE A 2 33.13 9.01 41.98
CA ILE A 2 32.78 9.86 40.81
C ILE A 2 32.97 9.14 39.45
N LEU A 3 33.90 8.19 39.33
CA LEU A 3 34.18 7.48 38.07
C LEU A 3 33.02 6.62 37.54
N ALA A 4 32.09 6.18 38.40
CA ALA A 4 30.91 5.42 37.97
C ALA A 4 29.90 6.28 37.18
N TRP A 5 29.83 7.58 37.48
CA TRP A 5 28.90 8.51 36.83
C TRP A 5 29.33 8.88 35.40
N LEU A 6 30.65 8.97 35.16
CA LEU A 6 31.20 9.15 33.82
C LEU A 6 30.91 7.95 32.90
N PHE A 7 30.91 6.73 33.43
CA PHE A 7 30.57 5.54 32.65
C PHE A 7 29.08 5.48 32.29
N LEU A 8 28.19 5.97 33.17
CA LEU A 8 26.75 6.07 32.90
C LEU A 8 26.44 7.15 31.85
N LEU A 9 27.16 8.27 31.85
CA LEU A 9 27.05 9.31 30.81
C LEU A 9 27.58 8.85 29.45
N LEU A 10 28.58 7.97 29.41
CA LEU A 10 29.08 7.38 28.17
C LEU A 10 28.09 6.37 27.56
N GLN A 11 27.34 5.64 28.38
CA GLN A 11 26.23 4.78 27.93
C GLN A 11 25.07 5.60 27.34
N LEU A 12 24.89 6.86 27.75
CA LEU A 12 23.86 7.76 27.21
C LEU A 12 24.16 8.28 25.79
N HIS A 13 25.38 8.09 25.26
CA HIS A 13 25.79 8.52 23.92
C HIS A 13 25.80 7.39 22.87
N LEU A 14 25.39 6.17 23.22
CA LEU A 14 25.31 5.02 22.29
C LEU A 14 23.87 4.65 21.86
N LEU A 15 22.89 5.50 22.16
CA LEU A 15 21.52 5.44 21.63
C LEU A 15 21.08 6.78 21.03
N GLN A 16 21.95 7.38 20.21
CA GLN A 16 21.57 8.39 19.23
C GLN A 16 21.86 7.84 17.83
N ASN A 17 20.93 8.04 16.88
CA ASN A 17 20.71 7.30 15.62
C ASN A 17 19.99 5.95 15.85
N VAL A 18 18.88 5.57 15.21
CA VAL A 18 18.09 6.07 14.04
C VAL A 18 16.59 5.82 14.36
N SER A 19 15.56 6.57 13.93
CA SER A 19 15.39 7.72 13.01
C SER A 19 14.55 8.85 13.66
N ALA A 20 14.02 9.78 12.84
CA ALA A 20 12.81 10.55 13.17
C ALA A 20 11.53 9.69 13.03
N GLU A 21 10.47 10.08 13.74
CA GLU A 21 9.16 9.39 13.76
C GLU A 21 8.42 9.57 12.43
N HIS A 22 8.79 8.76 11.43
CA HIS A 22 8.10 8.60 10.16
C HIS A 22 7.11 7.44 10.20
N SER A 23 6.35 7.35 11.29
CA SER A 23 5.39 6.28 11.53
C SER A 23 4.24 6.34 10.54
N CYS A 24 3.92 5.21 9.90
CA CYS A 24 2.63 5.02 9.25
C CYS A 24 1.49 5.33 10.25
N PRO A 25 0.34 5.88 9.81
CA PRO A 25 -0.80 6.12 10.68
C PRO A 25 -1.13 4.89 11.54
N SER A 26 -1.07 5.05 12.86
CA SER A 26 -1.25 3.98 13.85
C SER A 26 -2.51 3.16 13.61
N ASP A 27 -3.54 3.85 13.14
CA ASP A 27 -4.90 3.36 12.96
C ASP A 27 -4.99 2.34 11.80
N ILE A 28 -4.07 2.42 10.82
CA ILE A 28 -3.90 1.36 9.80
C ILE A 28 -3.26 0.14 10.44
N LEU A 29 -2.15 0.30 11.16
CA LEU A 29 -1.39 -0.85 11.63
C LEU A 29 -2.16 -1.65 12.67
N TYR A 30 -2.71 -1.03 13.72
CA TYR A 30 -3.27 -1.78 14.86
C TYR A 30 -4.37 -2.78 14.46
N ASP A 31 -5.25 -2.41 13.53
CA ASP A 31 -6.33 -3.28 13.07
C ASP A 31 -5.84 -4.32 12.04
N LEU A 32 -4.78 -3.99 11.28
CA LEU A 32 -4.23 -4.86 10.24
C LEU A 32 -3.02 -5.71 10.68
N LEU A 33 -2.58 -5.57 11.94
CA LEU A 33 -1.52 -6.37 12.57
C LEU A 33 -1.60 -7.89 12.33
N PRO A 34 -2.78 -8.58 12.36
CA PRO A 34 -2.82 -10.01 12.09
C PRO A 34 -2.48 -10.39 10.64
N TYR A 35 -2.53 -9.45 9.69
CA TYR A 35 -2.36 -9.69 8.25
C TYR A 35 -1.03 -9.14 7.68
N ARG A 36 0.00 -9.08 8.52
CA ARG A 36 1.39 -8.77 8.13
C ARG A 36 1.54 -7.51 7.26
N CYS A 37 0.74 -6.48 7.54
CA CYS A 37 0.80 -5.23 6.81
C CYS A 37 2.03 -4.40 7.22
N GLU A 38 2.83 -4.06 6.23
CA GLU A 38 3.92 -3.09 6.29
C GLU A 38 3.49 -1.82 5.55
N CYS A 39 3.99 -0.68 6.00
CA CYS A 39 3.57 0.62 5.50
C CYS A 39 4.72 1.63 5.61
N GLU A 40 5.00 2.31 4.51
CA GLU A 40 6.10 3.26 4.36
C GLU A 40 5.57 4.59 3.82
N MET A 41 6.03 5.69 4.41
CA MET A 41 5.76 7.03 3.88
C MET A 41 6.76 7.39 2.79
N LEU A 42 6.27 7.65 1.60
CA LEU A 42 7.06 8.11 0.47
C LEU A 42 7.36 9.60 0.63
N ALA A 43 8.62 9.99 0.36
CA ALA A 43 9.08 11.35 0.58
C ALA A 43 8.29 12.37 -0.26
N ALA A 44 7.68 13.35 0.40
CA ALA A 44 6.96 14.42 -0.28
C ALA A 44 7.93 15.25 -1.14
N ASN A 45 7.69 15.29 -2.45
CA ASN A 45 8.44 16.14 -3.36
C ASN A 45 8.08 17.61 -3.15
N THR A 46 8.84 18.26 -2.26
CA THR A 46 8.82 19.70 -1.93
C THR A 46 7.66 20.22 -1.08
N THR A 47 7.85 21.44 -0.57
CA THR A 47 7.18 22.02 0.60
C THR A 47 5.78 22.58 0.30
N SER A 48 4.74 21.76 0.47
CA SER A 48 3.36 22.23 0.72
C SER A 48 2.47 21.09 1.19
N ASP A 49 1.94 21.20 2.43
CA ASP A 49 0.67 20.74 3.04
C ASP A 49 -0.08 19.47 2.54
N ARG A 50 0.51 18.66 1.66
CA ARG A 50 -0.01 17.35 1.24
C ARG A 50 0.38 16.31 2.27
N ARG A 51 -0.56 15.44 2.63
CA ARG A 51 -0.27 14.19 3.34
C ARG A 51 0.80 13.42 2.53
N PRO A 52 1.81 12.82 3.19
CA PRO A 52 2.78 11.98 2.48
C PRO A 52 2.05 10.84 1.79
N ALA A 53 2.53 10.48 0.60
CA ALA A 53 1.99 9.34 -0.11
C ALA A 53 2.41 8.03 0.60
N LEU A 54 1.54 7.03 0.63
CA LEU A 54 1.81 5.76 1.30
C LEU A 54 2.13 4.66 0.29
N ASN A 55 3.13 3.86 0.64
CA ASN A 55 3.35 2.52 0.14
C ASN A 55 2.80 1.53 1.18
N ILE A 56 1.81 0.71 0.81
CA ILE A 56 1.16 -0.25 1.70
C ILE A 56 1.36 -1.65 1.11
N SER A 57 1.93 -2.56 1.90
CA SER A 57 2.16 -3.95 1.53
C SER A 57 1.53 -4.87 2.57
N CYS A 58 0.63 -5.77 2.19
CA CYS A 58 -0.01 -6.72 3.10
C CYS A 58 0.01 -8.14 2.53
N ASP A 59 0.00 -9.14 3.41
CA ASP A 59 0.00 -10.54 3.02
C ASP A 59 -1.01 -11.34 3.84
N GLU A 60 -1.88 -12.10 3.16
CA GLU A 60 -2.98 -12.88 3.76
C GLU A 60 -4.15 -12.03 4.30
N ILE A 61 -4.31 -10.78 3.85
CA ILE A 61 -5.47 -9.92 4.15
C ILE A 61 -6.60 -10.09 3.11
N PRO A 62 -7.84 -10.43 3.48
CA PRO A 62 -8.96 -10.38 2.52
C PRO A 62 -9.13 -8.97 1.95
N LEU A 63 -9.31 -8.83 0.63
CA LEU A 63 -9.38 -7.54 -0.05
C LEU A 63 -10.42 -6.60 0.60
N ASP A 64 -11.63 -7.10 0.82
CA ASP A 64 -12.74 -6.38 1.46
C ASP A 64 -12.42 -5.89 2.89
N THR A 65 -11.44 -6.51 3.57
CA THR A 65 -10.97 -6.09 4.90
C THR A 65 -10.04 -4.89 4.81
N VAL A 66 -9.19 -4.78 3.78
CA VAL A 66 -8.27 -3.64 3.64
C VAL A 66 -8.94 -2.42 3.00
N ILE A 67 -9.90 -2.61 2.09
CA ILE A 67 -10.59 -1.54 1.35
C ILE A 67 -11.06 -0.36 2.24
N PRO A 68 -11.76 -0.56 3.38
CA PRO A 68 -12.25 0.54 4.21
C PRO A 68 -11.15 1.41 4.82
N TYR A 69 -9.96 0.85 5.05
CA TYR A 69 -8.84 1.59 5.60
C TYR A 69 -8.25 2.55 4.57
N LEU A 70 -8.28 2.21 3.28
CA LEU A 70 -7.60 2.97 2.22
C LEU A 70 -8.25 4.34 1.93
N GLU A 71 -9.54 4.53 2.24
CA GLU A 71 -10.31 5.74 1.90
C GLU A 71 -9.70 7.05 2.44
N ASN A 72 -9.05 6.98 3.61
CA ASN A 72 -8.54 8.15 4.33
C ASN A 72 -7.08 8.52 3.99
N TYR A 73 -6.43 7.80 3.06
CA TYR A 73 -4.99 7.90 2.81
C TYR A 73 -4.63 8.14 1.35
N SER A 74 -3.54 8.88 1.15
CA SER A 74 -2.95 9.11 -0.17
C SER A 74 -2.10 7.91 -0.58
N VAL A 75 -2.71 6.78 -0.93
CA VAL A 75 -1.97 5.58 -1.33
C VAL A 75 -1.41 5.77 -2.75
N GLN A 76 -0.10 5.55 -2.90
CA GLN A 76 0.61 5.57 -4.18
C GLN A 76 0.97 4.15 -4.64
N ASN A 77 1.38 3.28 -3.73
CA ASN A 77 1.68 1.89 -4.02
C ASN A 77 0.85 0.99 -3.10
N LEU A 78 0.17 0.00 -3.67
CA LEU A 78 -0.63 -0.98 -2.94
C LEU A 78 -0.27 -2.40 -3.39
N TYR A 79 0.37 -3.15 -2.51
CA TYR A 79 0.79 -4.54 -2.76
C TYR A 79 0.02 -5.47 -1.84
N LEU A 80 -0.95 -6.21 -2.38
CA LEU A 80 -1.73 -7.18 -1.62
C LEU A 80 -1.43 -8.57 -2.16
N ARG A 81 -0.98 -9.45 -1.27
CA ARG A 81 -0.68 -10.84 -1.60
C ARG A 81 -1.57 -11.80 -0.82
N ARG A 82 -1.96 -12.92 -1.45
CA ARG A 82 -2.87 -13.94 -0.86
C ARG A 82 -4.18 -13.32 -0.35
N CYS A 83 -4.71 -12.32 -1.07
CA CYS A 83 -5.78 -11.46 -0.59
C CYS A 83 -7.23 -11.96 -0.77
N SER A 84 -7.40 -13.25 -1.07
CA SER A 84 -8.69 -13.96 -1.07
C SER A 84 -9.88 -13.19 -1.69
N ALA A 85 -9.77 -12.82 -2.96
CA ALA A 85 -10.82 -12.17 -3.72
C ALA A 85 -11.14 -13.00 -4.97
N THR A 86 -12.35 -13.56 -5.07
CA THR A 86 -12.79 -14.31 -6.27
C THR A 86 -13.20 -13.37 -7.41
N THR A 87 -13.76 -12.21 -7.05
CA THR A 87 -14.18 -11.16 -7.98
C THR A 87 -13.52 -9.84 -7.57
N LEU A 88 -13.15 -9.04 -8.56
CA LEU A 88 -12.82 -7.62 -8.39
C LEU A 88 -14.01 -6.77 -8.84
N ASP A 89 -14.74 -6.21 -7.88
CA ASP A 89 -15.86 -5.28 -8.12
C ASP A 89 -15.41 -3.80 -8.02
N GLU A 90 -16.35 -2.86 -8.15
CA GLU A 90 -16.17 -1.40 -7.98
C GLU A 90 -15.93 -0.98 -6.51
N GLN A 91 -15.01 -1.65 -5.83
CA GLN A 91 -14.85 -1.56 -4.37
C GLN A 91 -13.68 -0.70 -3.91
N PHE A 92 -12.74 -0.35 -4.78
CA PHE A 92 -11.66 0.54 -4.40
C PHE A 92 -12.16 1.97 -4.15
N PRO A 93 -11.76 2.64 -3.05
CA PRO A 93 -12.09 4.04 -2.82
C PRO A 93 -11.35 4.94 -3.81
N GLN A 94 -11.49 6.27 -3.65
CA GLN A 94 -10.93 7.27 -4.55
C GLN A 94 -9.40 7.43 -4.41
N LEU A 95 -8.64 6.42 -4.84
CA LEU A 95 -7.17 6.35 -4.74
C LEU A 95 -6.46 7.13 -5.86
N LYS A 96 -6.77 8.43 -5.97
CA LYS A 96 -6.34 9.33 -7.07
C LYS A 96 -4.83 9.57 -7.22
N GLU A 97 -4.01 8.98 -6.36
CA GLU A 97 -2.55 9.06 -6.43
C GLU A 97 -1.89 7.68 -6.65
N LEU A 98 -2.69 6.61 -6.77
CA LEU A 98 -2.22 5.24 -6.97
C LEU A 98 -1.50 5.11 -8.32
N ARG A 99 -0.29 4.57 -8.28
CA ARG A 99 0.61 4.31 -9.41
C ARG A 99 0.87 2.83 -9.60
N GLU A 100 1.08 2.08 -8.52
CA GLU A 100 1.37 0.65 -8.59
C GLU A 100 0.36 -0.15 -7.75
N LEU A 101 -0.25 -1.15 -8.38
CA LEU A 101 -1.19 -2.09 -7.76
C LEU A 101 -0.75 -3.52 -8.04
N SER A 102 -0.46 -4.31 -7.00
CA SER A 102 -0.32 -5.77 -7.10
C SER A 102 -1.41 -6.45 -6.28
N LEU A 103 -2.08 -7.43 -6.90
CA LEU A 103 -3.11 -8.29 -6.29
C LEU A 103 -2.74 -9.76 -6.47
N ARG A 104 -1.47 -10.08 -6.19
CA ARG A 104 -0.85 -11.37 -6.51
C ARG A 104 -1.35 -12.51 -5.64
N SER A 105 -1.56 -13.69 -6.23
CA SER A 105 -2.02 -14.89 -5.51
C SER A 105 -3.38 -14.71 -4.79
N CYS A 106 -4.23 -13.75 -5.21
CA CYS A 106 -5.48 -13.44 -4.50
C CYS A 106 -6.65 -14.39 -4.87
N GLY A 107 -6.52 -15.18 -5.94
CA GLY A 107 -7.53 -16.14 -6.38
C GLY A 107 -8.60 -15.54 -7.30
N ILE A 108 -8.34 -14.38 -7.90
CA ILE A 108 -9.27 -13.63 -8.75
C ILE A 108 -9.62 -14.45 -10.00
N GLU A 109 -10.90 -14.65 -10.24
CA GLU A 109 -11.46 -15.35 -11.40
C GLU A 109 -12.11 -14.37 -12.39
N THR A 110 -12.76 -13.31 -11.87
CA THR A 110 -13.45 -12.29 -12.66
C THR A 110 -13.13 -10.87 -12.21
N ILE A 111 -13.15 -9.91 -13.14
CA ILE A 111 -12.92 -8.48 -12.89
C ILE A 111 -14.08 -7.71 -13.52
N HIS A 112 -14.69 -6.80 -12.76
CA HIS A 112 -15.72 -5.87 -13.27
C HIS A 112 -15.07 -4.82 -14.20
N PRO A 113 -15.71 -4.40 -15.31
CA PRO A 113 -15.12 -3.41 -16.22
C PRO A 113 -14.64 -2.13 -15.51
N GLU A 114 -15.41 -1.67 -14.54
CA GLU A 114 -15.18 -0.44 -13.77
C GLU A 114 -14.33 -0.63 -12.49
N ALA A 115 -13.82 -1.84 -12.22
CA ALA A 115 -13.13 -2.18 -10.96
C ALA A 115 -11.93 -1.28 -10.63
N PHE A 116 -11.36 -0.62 -11.64
CA PHE A 116 -10.19 0.25 -11.54
C PHE A 116 -10.50 1.73 -11.86
N SER A 117 -11.77 2.08 -12.06
CA SER A 117 -12.22 3.41 -12.50
C SER A 117 -11.77 4.57 -11.58
N SER A 118 -11.59 4.32 -10.28
CA SER A 118 -11.21 5.34 -9.30
C SER A 118 -9.75 5.81 -9.39
N PHE A 119 -8.90 5.10 -10.14
CA PHE A 119 -7.48 5.40 -10.34
C PHE A 119 -6.97 5.11 -11.77
N SER A 120 -7.86 4.86 -12.73
CA SER A 120 -7.49 4.53 -14.13
C SER A 120 -6.63 5.60 -14.80
N SER A 121 -6.80 6.87 -14.43
CA SER A 121 -6.01 8.00 -14.95
C SER A 121 -4.59 8.11 -14.37
N THR A 122 -4.26 7.38 -13.30
CA THR A 122 -2.95 7.47 -12.62
C THR A 122 -2.21 6.15 -12.51
N LEU A 123 -2.86 5.00 -12.67
CA LEU A 123 -2.20 3.71 -12.52
C LEU A 123 -1.17 3.48 -13.63
N GLU A 124 0.09 3.29 -13.25
CA GLU A 124 1.25 3.10 -14.12
C GLU A 124 1.60 1.60 -14.26
N LYS A 125 1.36 0.80 -13.21
CA LYS A 125 1.59 -0.66 -13.20
C LYS A 125 0.47 -1.44 -12.52
N LEU A 126 0.10 -2.58 -13.13
CA LEU A 126 -0.90 -3.50 -12.61
C LEU A 126 -0.36 -4.95 -12.63
N ASP A 127 -0.16 -5.55 -11.45
CA ASP A 127 0.27 -6.94 -11.31
C ASP A 127 -0.88 -7.82 -10.78
N LEU A 128 -1.34 -8.73 -11.63
CA LEU A 128 -2.39 -9.72 -11.34
C LEU A 128 -1.85 -11.16 -11.40
N TYR A 129 -0.53 -11.35 -11.31
CA TYR A 129 0.12 -12.66 -11.41
C TYR A 129 -0.42 -13.68 -10.37
N ASP A 130 -0.41 -14.97 -10.73
CA ASP A 130 -0.84 -16.08 -9.85
C ASP A 130 -2.32 -16.00 -9.43
N ASN A 131 -3.16 -15.41 -10.28
CA ASN A 131 -4.62 -15.49 -10.19
C ASN A 131 -5.18 -16.52 -11.18
N LYS A 132 -6.51 -16.61 -11.27
CA LYS A 132 -7.25 -17.55 -12.14
C LYS A 132 -7.95 -16.83 -13.31
N ILE A 133 -7.51 -15.61 -13.61
CA ILE A 133 -8.11 -14.75 -14.63
C ILE A 133 -7.94 -15.41 -16.00
N THR A 134 -9.05 -15.65 -16.70
CA THR A 134 -9.05 -16.19 -18.07
C THR A 134 -9.32 -15.12 -19.13
N THR A 135 -9.93 -13.99 -18.74
CA THR A 135 -10.24 -12.86 -19.61
C THR A 135 -10.11 -11.55 -18.85
N LEU A 136 -9.52 -10.53 -19.46
CA LEU A 136 -9.56 -9.15 -18.96
C LEU A 136 -10.71 -8.38 -19.62
N PRO A 137 -11.47 -7.56 -18.86
CA PRO A 137 -12.34 -6.54 -19.43
C PRO A 137 -11.57 -5.51 -20.28
N THR A 138 -12.30 -4.73 -21.07
CA THR A 138 -11.75 -3.62 -21.88
C THR A 138 -11.37 -2.36 -21.08
N PHE A 139 -10.98 -2.50 -19.80
CA PHE A 139 -10.50 -1.39 -18.96
C PHE A 139 -9.25 -0.69 -19.53
N SER A 140 -8.51 -1.37 -20.41
CA SER A 140 -7.31 -0.86 -21.08
C SER A 140 -7.56 0.38 -21.96
N GLN A 141 -8.81 0.69 -22.32
CA GLN A 141 -9.15 1.93 -23.04
C GLN A 141 -9.17 3.16 -22.13
N GLU A 142 -9.33 2.97 -20.82
CA GLU A 142 -9.44 4.05 -19.83
C GLU A 142 -8.14 4.29 -19.06
N MET A 143 -7.29 3.25 -18.99
CA MET A 143 -6.01 3.27 -18.31
C MET A 143 -4.92 4.03 -19.08
N GLN A 144 -5.06 5.35 -19.17
CA GLN A 144 -4.18 6.23 -19.96
C GLN A 144 -2.72 6.26 -19.50
N ALA A 145 -2.46 5.98 -18.22
CA ALA A 145 -1.13 6.00 -17.62
C ALA A 145 -0.44 4.61 -17.58
N LEU A 146 -1.14 3.52 -17.91
CA LEU A 146 -0.64 2.17 -17.70
C LEU A 146 0.48 1.83 -18.68
N THR A 147 1.63 1.43 -18.13
CA THR A 147 2.83 1.06 -18.89
C THR A 147 3.21 -0.41 -18.75
N GLU A 148 2.82 -1.06 -17.64
CA GLU A 148 3.16 -2.44 -17.32
C GLU A 148 1.93 -3.21 -16.80
N ILE A 149 1.71 -4.41 -17.34
CA ILE A 149 0.68 -5.34 -16.85
C ILE A 149 1.26 -6.76 -16.68
N GLY A 150 1.14 -7.31 -15.48
CA GLY A 150 1.48 -8.70 -15.14
C GLY A 150 0.20 -9.54 -14.98
N LEU A 151 0.24 -10.78 -15.46
CA LEU A 151 -0.88 -11.75 -15.48
C LEU A 151 -0.36 -13.15 -15.11
#